data_AF-E1TDF8-F1
#
_entry.id   AF-E1TDF8-F1
#
_cell.length_a   1.000
_cell.length_b   1.000
_cell.length_c   1.000
_cell.angle_alpha   90.00
_cell.angle_beta   90.00
_cell.angle_gamma   90.00
#
_symmetry.space_group_name_H-M   'P 1'
#
loop_
_entity.id
_entity.type
_entity.pdbx_description
1 polymer ?
#
loop_
_entity_poly.entity_id
_entity_poly.type
_entity_poly.pdbx_seq_one_letter_code
_entity_poly.pdbx_strand_id
1 'polypeptide(L)'
;MPKTSITPFALAERAIISLYDGGVLSPAVLERLLGTFAAAKPDWDTEPTERSVDGRSLHEVVALTMLPGESLRAARKSFKSVIEHIAGATRTEKTSRASRKTEEVEQEKDEPAEDDESAELAEQLTGSTRGAPSSRKRGATKANKPDTSAERPARTAGFNPLVNAAAPRKSRS
;
A
#
# COMPACT_ATOMS: atom_id res chain seq x y z
N MET A 1 -40.53 1.13 24.10
CA MET A 1 -39.08 0.98 23.85
C MET A 1 -38.91 0.02 22.67
N PRO A 2 -38.49 0.49 21.49
CA PRO A 2 -38.24 -0.40 20.36
C PRO A 2 -37.07 -1.33 20.73
N LYS A 3 -37.34 -2.63 20.73
CA LYS A 3 -36.29 -3.65 20.83
C LYS A 3 -35.65 -3.74 19.45
N THR A 4 -34.58 -2.98 19.22
CA THR A 4 -33.76 -3.19 18.02
C THR A 4 -33.21 -4.60 18.11
N SER A 5 -33.71 -5.51 17.28
CA SER A 5 -33.11 -6.82 17.09
C SER A 5 -31.63 -6.60 16.79
N ILE A 6 -30.76 -7.15 17.63
CA ILE A 6 -29.31 -6.99 17.50
C ILE A 6 -28.90 -7.74 16.24
N THR A 7 -28.66 -7.01 15.15
CA THR A 7 -28.16 -7.58 13.90
C THR A 7 -26.64 -7.76 13.99
N PRO A 8 -26.05 -8.72 13.25
CA PRO A 8 -24.60 -8.85 13.15
C PRO A 8 -23.93 -7.56 12.69
N PHE A 9 -24.60 -6.79 11.81
CA PHE A 9 -24.15 -5.48 11.38
C PHE A 9 -24.09 -4.48 12.55
N ALA A 10 -25.16 -4.35 13.33
CA ALA A 10 -25.18 -3.43 14.48
C ALA A 10 -24.11 -3.78 15.53
N LEU A 11 -23.82 -5.08 15.71
CA LEU A 11 -22.72 -5.51 16.58
C LEU A 11 -21.35 -5.13 16.02
N ALA A 12 -21.12 -5.34 14.73
CA ALA A 12 -19.87 -4.97 14.06
C ALA A 12 -19.66 -3.46 14.09
N GLU A 13 -20.71 -2.69 13.76
CA GLU A 13 -20.73 -1.23 13.81
C GLU A 13 -20.30 -0.72 15.19
N ARG A 14 -20.99 -1.17 16.24
CA ARG A 14 -20.68 -0.77 17.63
C ARG A 14 -19.27 -1.15 18.06
N ALA A 15 -18.83 -2.35 17.70
CA ALA A 15 -17.48 -2.80 18.01
C ALA A 15 -16.44 -1.90 17.34
N ILE A 16 -16.58 -1.64 16.04
CA ILE A 16 -15.62 -0.81 15.28
C ILE A 16 -15.59 0.62 15.84
N ILE A 17 -16.74 1.23 16.08
CA ILE A 17 -16.82 2.59 16.62
C ILE A 17 -16.21 2.66 18.02
N SER A 18 -16.53 1.72 18.91
CA SER A 18 -15.95 1.71 20.26
C SER A 18 -14.43 1.56 20.28
N LEU A 19 -13.86 0.76 19.36
CA LEU A 19 -12.41 0.62 19.23
C LEU A 19 -11.77 1.88 18.63
N TYR A 20 -12.45 2.54 17.70
CA TYR A 20 -12.01 3.81 17.11
C TYR A 20 -11.97 4.91 18.17
N ASP A 21 -13.05 5.08 18.93
CA ASP A 21 -13.13 6.05 20.03
C ASP A 21 -12.13 5.74 21.15
N GLY A 22 -11.84 4.46 21.38
CA GLY A 22 -10.80 4.02 22.30
C GLY A 22 -9.37 4.22 21.80
N GLY A 23 -9.17 4.67 20.56
CA GLY A 23 -7.84 4.88 19.96
C GLY A 23 -7.03 3.60 19.71
N VAL A 24 -7.70 2.43 19.73
CA VAL A 24 -7.05 1.11 19.56
C VAL A 24 -7.33 0.50 18.18
N LEU A 25 -8.12 1.18 17.34
CA LEU A 25 -8.43 0.72 15.99
C LEU A 25 -7.24 0.98 15.04
N SER A 26 -6.42 -0.04 14.86
CA SER A 26 -5.40 -0.08 13.79
C SER A 26 -5.91 -0.88 12.57
N PRO A 27 -5.30 -0.71 11.38
CA PRO A 27 -5.72 -1.44 10.17
C PRO A 27 -5.78 -2.96 10.38
N ALA A 28 -4.75 -3.54 11.02
CA ALA A 28 -4.69 -4.97 11.30
C ALA A 28 -5.77 -5.46 12.28
N VAL A 29 -6.19 -4.61 13.23
CA VAL A 29 -7.29 -4.93 14.16
C VAL A 29 -8.62 -4.92 13.41
N LEU A 30 -8.82 -3.93 12.55
CA LEU A 30 -10.02 -3.82 11.74
C LEU A 30 -10.18 -5.01 10.79
N GLU A 31 -9.11 -5.43 10.10
CA GLU A 31 -9.12 -6.62 9.24
C GLU A 31 -9.56 -7.89 9.98
N ARG A 32 -8.97 -8.14 11.15
CA ARG A 32 -9.32 -9.30 11.97
C ARG A 32 -10.78 -9.26 12.38
N LEU A 33 -11.24 -8.10 12.85
CA LEU A 33 -12.60 -7.91 13.32
C LEU A 33 -13.61 -8.07 12.18
N LEU A 34 -13.38 -7.44 11.02
CA LEU A 34 -14.18 -7.65 9.81
C LEU A 34 -14.18 -9.11 9.37
N GLY A 35 -13.03 -9.79 9.44
CA GLY A 35 -12.92 -11.22 9.14
C GLY A 35 -13.72 -12.10 10.11
N THR A 36 -13.77 -11.74 11.41
CA THR A 36 -14.62 -12.46 12.37
C THR A 36 -16.11 -12.28 12.06
N PHE A 37 -16.55 -11.07 11.74
CA PHE A 37 -17.95 -10.78 11.43
C PHE A 37 -18.36 -11.30 10.06
N ALA A 38 -17.45 -11.44 9.09
CA ALA A 38 -17.75 -12.02 7.79
C ALA A 38 -18.39 -13.42 7.87
N ALA A 39 -18.07 -14.21 8.91
CA ALA A 39 -18.70 -15.51 9.16
C ALA A 39 -20.20 -15.42 9.49
N ALA A 40 -20.62 -14.32 10.13
CA ALA A 40 -22.01 -14.06 10.50
C ALA A 40 -22.84 -13.44 9.37
N LYS A 41 -22.25 -13.21 8.19
CA LYS A 41 -22.87 -12.60 7.00
C LYS A 41 -23.67 -11.32 7.32
N PRO A 42 -23.07 -10.31 7.98
CA PRO A 42 -23.68 -9.01 8.20
C PRO A 42 -24.04 -8.37 6.85
N ASP A 43 -25.16 -7.65 6.84
CA ASP A 43 -25.56 -6.82 5.70
C ASP A 43 -24.76 -5.51 5.72
N TRP A 44 -23.70 -5.45 4.93
CA TRP A 44 -22.83 -4.28 4.83
C TRP A 44 -23.42 -3.14 3.99
N ASP A 45 -24.58 -3.33 3.35
CA ASP A 45 -25.28 -2.27 2.61
C ASP A 45 -26.21 -1.45 3.51
N THR A 46 -26.46 -1.92 4.74
CA THR A 46 -27.25 -1.22 5.76
C THR A 46 -26.63 0.15 6.09
N GLU A 47 -27.48 1.16 6.24
CA GLU A 47 -27.03 2.50 6.61
C GLU A 47 -26.56 2.53 8.09
N PRO A 48 -25.37 3.06 8.39
CA PRO A 48 -24.85 3.18 9.75
C PRO A 48 -25.80 4.01 10.64
N THR A 49 -26.06 3.49 11.84
CA THR A 49 -26.90 4.15 12.84
C THR A 49 -26.09 4.80 13.96
N GLU A 50 -24.92 4.25 14.27
CA GLU A 50 -24.04 4.75 15.30
C GLU A 50 -23.03 5.76 14.71
N ARG A 51 -22.56 6.65 15.59
CA ARG A 51 -21.56 7.68 15.28
C ARG A 51 -20.49 7.65 16.36
N SER A 52 -19.25 7.84 15.96
CA SER A 52 -18.12 8.03 16.87
C SER A 52 -18.21 9.37 17.61
N VAL A 53 -17.34 9.55 18.61
CA VAL A 53 -17.26 10.78 19.42
C VAL A 53 -16.95 12.02 18.56
N ASP A 54 -16.21 11.85 17.47
CA ASP A 54 -15.92 12.91 16.49
C ASP A 54 -16.97 13.04 15.37
N GLY A 55 -18.11 12.35 15.48
CA GLY A 55 -19.26 12.44 14.57
C GLY A 55 -19.14 11.63 13.28
N ARG A 56 -18.10 10.81 13.15
CA ARG A 56 -17.86 9.97 11.95
C ARG A 56 -18.76 8.74 11.97
N SER A 57 -19.21 8.37 10.78
CA SER A 57 -19.93 7.12 10.52
C SER A 57 -18.96 5.94 10.39
N LEU A 58 -19.50 4.72 10.48
CA LEU A 58 -18.73 3.49 10.24
C LEU A 58 -17.95 3.54 8.91
N HIS A 59 -18.58 4.00 7.84
CA HIS A 59 -17.96 4.08 6.51
C HIS A 59 -16.72 4.99 6.52
N GLU A 60 -16.83 6.14 7.17
CA GLU A 60 -15.74 7.11 7.28
C GLU A 60 -14.60 6.58 8.14
N VAL A 61 -14.92 5.95 9.28
CA VAL A 61 -13.94 5.33 10.17
C VAL A 61 -13.13 4.26 9.45
N VAL A 62 -13.81 3.36 8.71
CA VAL A 62 -13.14 2.31 7.94
C VAL A 62 -12.31 2.89 6.79
N ALA A 63 -12.83 3.87 6.05
CA ALA A 63 -12.08 4.52 4.97
C ALA A 63 -10.82 5.23 5.51
N LEU A 64 -10.93 5.98 6.61
CA LEU A 64 -9.80 6.68 7.23
C LEU A 64 -8.72 5.75 7.76
N THR A 65 -9.11 4.59 8.28
CA THR A 65 -8.18 3.63 8.87
C THR A 65 -7.49 2.80 7.80
N MET A 66 -8.20 2.31 6.79
CA MET A 66 -7.64 1.43 5.76
C MET A 66 -7.07 2.18 4.55
N LEU A 67 -7.60 3.35 4.24
CA LEU A 67 -7.29 4.13 3.04
C LEU A 67 -6.96 5.58 3.42
N PRO A 68 -5.82 5.80 4.12
CA PRO A 68 -5.44 7.13 4.56
C PRO A 68 -5.22 8.07 3.36
N GLY A 69 -5.81 9.26 3.43
CA GLY A 69 -5.73 10.27 2.37
C GLY A 69 -6.91 10.26 1.39
N GLU A 70 -7.81 9.28 1.47
CA GLU A 70 -9.01 9.27 0.66
C GLU A 70 -10.06 10.29 1.14
N SER A 71 -10.82 10.85 0.21
CA SER A 71 -11.84 11.85 0.55
C SER A 71 -13.02 11.21 1.29
N LEU A 72 -13.51 11.86 2.35
CA LEU A 72 -14.69 11.40 3.10
C LEU A 72 -15.95 11.32 2.23
N ARG A 73 -16.04 12.08 1.14
CA ARG A 73 -17.16 12.01 0.19
C ARG A 73 -17.26 10.66 -0.51
N ALA A 74 -16.13 9.97 -0.68
CA ALA A 74 -16.07 8.65 -1.29
C ALA A 74 -16.19 7.51 -0.26
N ALA A 75 -16.25 7.81 1.04
CA ALA A 75 -16.12 6.82 2.13
C ALA A 75 -17.04 5.61 1.99
N ARG A 76 -18.29 5.78 1.54
CA ARG A 76 -19.21 4.65 1.32
C ARG A 76 -18.74 3.71 0.22
N LYS A 77 -18.18 4.24 -0.87
CA LYS A 77 -17.63 3.44 -1.97
C LYS A 77 -16.34 2.74 -1.53
N SER A 78 -15.45 3.47 -0.87
CA SER A 78 -14.17 2.95 -0.35
C SER A 78 -14.42 1.85 0.69
N PHE A 79 -15.39 2.06 1.59
CA PHE A 79 -15.86 1.06 2.54
C PHE A 79 -16.27 -0.24 1.84
N LYS A 80 -17.15 -0.19 0.83
CA LYS A 80 -17.57 -1.39 0.10
C LYS A 80 -16.39 -2.13 -0.52
N SER A 81 -15.45 -1.40 -1.13
CA SER A 81 -14.23 -1.98 -1.70
C SER A 81 -13.35 -2.68 -0.65
N VAL A 82 -13.17 -2.07 0.52
CA VAL A 82 -12.43 -2.66 1.65
C VAL A 82 -13.12 -3.93 2.16
N ILE A 83 -14.44 -3.87 2.37
CA ILE A 83 -15.22 -5.02 2.82
C ILE A 83 -15.15 -6.15 1.81
N GLU A 84 -15.30 -5.87 0.51
CA GLU A 84 -15.21 -6.86 -0.54
C GLU A 84 -13.83 -7.52 -0.57
N HIS A 85 -12.76 -6.74 -0.44
CA HIS A 85 -11.39 -7.26 -0.38
C HIS A 85 -11.19 -8.21 0.82
N ILE A 86 -11.58 -7.79 2.03
CA ILE A 86 -11.35 -8.56 3.26
C ILE A 86 -12.32 -9.75 3.38
N ALA A 87 -13.61 -9.53 3.12
CA ALA A 87 -14.61 -10.59 3.16
C ALA A 87 -14.43 -11.59 2.00
N GLY A 88 -13.91 -11.16 0.86
CA GLY A 88 -13.48 -12.01 -0.25
C GLY A 88 -12.27 -12.86 0.13
N ALA A 89 -11.23 -12.25 0.71
CA ALA A 89 -10.02 -12.95 1.16
C ALA A 89 -10.29 -13.98 2.27
N THR A 90 -11.17 -13.68 3.22
CA THR A 90 -11.52 -14.63 4.29
C THR A 90 -12.32 -15.85 3.82
N ARG A 91 -12.98 -15.77 2.66
CA ARG A 91 -13.62 -16.93 2.01
C ARG A 91 -12.59 -17.85 1.36
N THR A 92 -11.54 -17.30 0.76
CA THR A 92 -10.47 -18.07 0.11
C THR A 92 -9.46 -18.63 1.11
N GLU A 93 -9.27 -18.02 2.29
CA GLU A 93 -8.40 -18.59 3.34
C GLU A 93 -8.90 -19.92 3.93
N LYS A 94 -10.23 -20.12 3.98
CA LYS A 94 -10.82 -21.37 4.50
C LYS A 94 -10.59 -22.56 3.55
N THR A 95 -10.34 -22.32 2.28
CA THR A 95 -9.96 -23.36 1.29
C THR A 95 -8.45 -23.48 1.13
N SER A 96 -7.67 -22.47 1.52
CA SER A 96 -6.21 -22.42 1.30
C SER A 96 -5.34 -22.71 2.53
N ARG A 97 -5.93 -22.95 3.72
CA ARG A 97 -5.15 -23.45 4.88
C ARG A 97 -4.56 -24.86 4.67
N ALA A 98 -4.96 -25.55 3.60
CA ALA A 98 -4.35 -26.81 3.14
C ALA A 98 -3.27 -26.64 2.06
N SER A 99 -3.10 -25.44 1.49
CA SER A 99 -2.18 -25.22 0.35
C SER A 99 -1.21 -24.09 0.66
N ARG A 100 -0.38 -24.29 1.69
CA ARG A 100 0.88 -23.55 1.83
C ARG A 100 2.01 -24.43 1.28
N LYS A 101 1.99 -24.67 -0.04
CA LYS A 101 3.13 -25.11 -0.83
C LYS A 101 2.81 -24.89 -2.31
N THR A 102 3.68 -24.15 -2.97
CA THR A 102 4.02 -24.14 -4.41
C THR A 102 3.01 -24.78 -5.37
N GLU A 103 2.49 -24.01 -6.34
CA GLU A 103 2.63 -24.28 -7.79
C GLU A 103 1.71 -23.42 -8.66
N GLU A 104 2.31 -22.99 -9.77
CA GLU A 104 1.78 -22.71 -11.11
C GLU A 104 0.51 -21.88 -11.32
N VAL A 105 0.76 -20.71 -11.92
CA VAL A 105 -0.20 -19.94 -12.70
C VAL A 105 -0.38 -20.65 -14.04
N GLU A 106 -1.48 -21.37 -14.21
CA GLU A 106 -2.03 -21.71 -15.52
C GLU A 106 -3.08 -20.65 -15.91
N GLN A 107 -2.67 -19.71 -16.76
CA GLN A 107 -3.58 -18.88 -17.56
C GLN A 107 -3.51 -19.38 -19.00
N GLU A 108 -4.55 -20.06 -19.46
CA GLU A 108 -4.82 -20.21 -20.90
C GLU A 108 -5.90 -19.21 -21.34
N LYS A 109 -5.44 -18.23 -22.14
CA LYS A 109 -5.92 -17.85 -23.50
C LYS A 109 -7.36 -17.38 -23.67
N ASP A 110 -7.69 -16.36 -24.46
CA ASP A 110 -7.04 -15.51 -25.47
C ASP A 110 -8.12 -14.43 -25.80
N GLU A 111 -7.88 -13.15 -26.07
CA GLU A 111 -7.33 -12.57 -27.31
C GLU A 111 -7.21 -11.02 -27.20
N PRO A 112 -6.50 -10.35 -28.13
CA PRO A 112 -5.52 -9.33 -27.80
C PRO A 112 -6.00 -7.89 -28.05
N ALA A 113 -5.52 -6.96 -27.23
CA ALA A 113 -5.43 -5.56 -27.60
C ALA A 113 -3.97 -5.14 -27.41
N GLU A 114 -3.42 -4.59 -28.49
CA GLU A 114 -2.01 -4.23 -28.69
C GLU A 114 -1.46 -3.41 -27.52
N ASP A 115 -0.56 -4.03 -26.76
CA ASP A 115 0.11 -3.41 -25.61
C ASP A 115 1.61 -3.34 -25.89
N ASP A 116 1.97 -2.45 -26.82
CA ASP A 116 3.37 -2.08 -27.10
C ASP A 116 3.96 -1.21 -25.97
N GLU A 117 3.11 -0.73 -25.04
CA GLU A 117 3.52 0.10 -23.90
C GLU A 117 3.96 -0.74 -22.69
N SER A 118 3.33 -1.90 -22.45
CA SER A 118 3.70 -2.82 -21.37
C SER A 118 5.07 -3.49 -21.57
N ALA A 119 5.51 -3.68 -22.82
CA ALA A 119 6.84 -4.23 -23.11
C ALA A 119 7.96 -3.22 -22.77
N GLU A 120 7.77 -1.93 -23.09
CA GLU A 120 8.74 -0.88 -22.74
C GLU A 120 8.83 -0.66 -21.23
N LEU A 121 7.71 -0.75 -20.51
CA LEU A 121 7.68 -0.67 -19.04
C LEU A 121 8.37 -1.85 -18.36
N ALA A 122 8.22 -3.06 -18.92
CA ALA A 122 8.93 -4.24 -18.45
C ALA A 122 10.45 -4.08 -18.64
N GLU A 123 10.91 -3.55 -19.78
CA GLU A 123 12.34 -3.26 -20.02
C GLU A 123 12.88 -2.17 -19.08
N GLN A 124 12.09 -1.15 -18.72
CA GLN A 124 12.48 -0.13 -17.74
C GLN A 124 12.58 -0.67 -16.30
N LEU A 125 11.74 -1.65 -15.94
CA LEU A 125 11.72 -2.27 -14.61
C LEU A 125 12.80 -3.33 -14.43
N THR A 126 13.17 -4.06 -15.48
CA THR A 126 14.37 -4.90 -15.50
C THR A 126 15.60 -4.04 -15.75
N GLY A 127 16.00 -3.27 -14.73
CA GLY A 127 17.12 -2.32 -14.80
C GLY A 127 18.36 -2.86 -15.51
N SER A 128 18.48 -2.54 -16.80
CA SER A 128 19.72 -2.65 -17.55
C SER A 128 20.62 -1.51 -17.12
N THR A 129 21.33 -1.72 -16.02
CA THR A 129 22.51 -0.92 -15.69
C THR A 129 23.63 -1.30 -16.67
N ARG A 130 23.60 -0.75 -17.88
CA ARG A 130 24.79 -0.66 -18.73
C ARG A 130 24.65 0.47 -19.76
N GLY A 131 24.97 1.68 -19.30
CA GLY A 131 25.61 2.73 -20.09
C GLY A 131 24.85 3.25 -21.30
N ALA A 132 24.14 4.36 -21.12
CA ALA A 132 24.06 5.34 -22.20
C ALA A 132 25.51 5.82 -22.51
N PRO A 133 25.86 6.07 -23.77
CA PRO A 133 25.49 7.39 -24.30
C PRO A 133 25.16 7.42 -25.80
N SER A 134 24.33 8.38 -26.18
CA SER A 134 24.77 9.51 -27.02
C SER A 134 23.79 9.86 -28.14
N SER A 135 23.17 11.00 -27.92
CA SER A 135 22.57 11.89 -28.91
C SER A 135 23.51 12.21 -30.08
N ARG A 136 22.91 12.39 -31.25
CA ARG A 136 23.55 12.70 -32.53
C ARG A 136 24.25 14.08 -32.56
N LYS A 137 25.38 14.08 -33.28
CA LYS A 137 25.86 15.07 -34.28
C LYS A 137 26.29 16.51 -33.88
N ARG A 138 27.53 16.77 -34.34
CA ARG A 138 28.09 17.94 -35.05
C ARG A 138 28.64 19.10 -34.23
N GLY A 139 29.95 19.33 -34.40
CA GLY A 139 30.64 20.59 -34.12
C GLY A 139 32.14 20.42 -34.36
N ALA A 140 32.72 21.25 -35.21
CA ALA A 140 34.04 21.07 -35.80
C ALA A 140 35.20 21.61 -34.93
N THR A 141 36.40 21.47 -35.51
CA THR A 141 37.63 22.25 -35.31
C THR A 141 38.63 21.91 -34.19
N LYS A 142 39.70 21.23 -34.65
CA LYS A 142 41.12 21.65 -34.62
C LYS A 142 41.89 21.65 -33.28
N ALA A 143 42.97 20.86 -33.32
CA ALA A 143 44.36 21.22 -33.00
C ALA A 143 45.03 20.52 -31.79
N ASN A 144 46.15 19.86 -32.14
CA ASN A 144 47.42 19.71 -31.43
C ASN A 144 47.50 18.91 -30.11
N LYS A 145 48.00 17.66 -30.27
CA LYS A 145 49.23 17.05 -29.70
C LYS A 145 49.49 17.06 -28.16
N PRO A 146 50.28 16.09 -27.68
CA PRO A 146 49.99 15.30 -26.48
C PRO A 146 50.88 15.66 -25.28
N ASP A 147 50.47 15.32 -24.06
CA ASP A 147 51.42 15.06 -22.96
C ASP A 147 50.79 14.22 -21.82
N THR A 148 51.47 13.10 -21.53
CA THR A 148 51.76 12.51 -20.21
C THR A 148 50.64 12.12 -19.21
N SER A 149 50.54 10.79 -19.02
CA SER A 149 50.54 10.08 -17.73
C SER A 149 49.47 10.36 -16.65
N ALA A 150 48.56 9.38 -16.54
CA ALA A 150 47.98 8.84 -15.30
C ALA A 150 47.27 9.80 -14.32
N GLU A 151 45.97 9.99 -14.50
CA GLU A 151 45.08 10.39 -13.40
C GLU A 151 43.76 9.61 -13.48
N ARG A 152 43.51 8.75 -12.48
CA ARG A 152 42.21 8.09 -12.29
C ARG A 152 41.18 9.16 -11.92
N PRO A 153 39.95 9.13 -12.45
CA PRO A 153 38.92 10.06 -12.01
C PRO A 153 38.63 9.84 -10.52
N ALA A 154 38.64 10.94 -9.76
CA ALA A 154 38.34 10.94 -8.33
C ALA A 154 36.97 10.28 -8.10
N ARG A 155 36.98 9.14 -7.40
CA ARG A 155 35.76 8.45 -6.97
C ARG A 155 34.97 9.41 -6.10
N THR A 156 33.73 9.69 -6.50
CA THR A 156 32.79 10.46 -5.69
C THR A 156 32.74 9.84 -4.30
N ALA A 157 33.19 10.60 -3.30
CA ALA A 157 33.12 10.17 -1.91
C ALA A 157 31.64 9.94 -1.59
N GLY A 158 31.28 8.67 -1.37
CA GLY A 158 29.92 8.28 -1.01
C GLY A 158 29.46 9.01 0.25
N PHE A 159 28.16 9.25 0.33
CA PHE A 159 27.52 9.89 1.47
C PHE A 159 27.88 9.16 2.77
N ASN A 160 28.64 9.81 3.66
CA ASN A 160 28.99 9.29 4.98
C ASN A 160 28.16 10.02 6.05
N PRO A 161 27.08 9.41 6.57
CA PRO A 161 26.19 10.04 7.55
C PRO A 161 26.86 10.30 8.90
N LEU A 162 28.02 9.70 9.17
CA LEU A 162 28.75 9.87 10.42
C LEU A 162 29.65 11.12 10.44
N VAL A 163 29.81 11.81 9.31
CA VAL A 163 30.65 13.03 9.23
C VAL A 163 30.11 14.17 10.09
N ASN A 164 28.80 14.19 10.36
CA ASN A 164 28.14 15.19 11.19
C ASN A 164 27.68 14.65 12.56
N ALA A 165 28.01 13.40 12.91
CA ALA A 165 27.60 12.82 14.18
C ALA A 165 28.47 13.33 15.33
N ALA A 166 27.94 14.23 16.16
CA ALA A 166 28.59 14.66 17.39
C ALA A 166 28.28 13.69 18.54
N ALA A 167 29.31 13.27 19.29
CA ALA A 167 29.15 12.40 20.44
C ALA A 167 28.42 13.12 21.60
N PRO A 168 27.55 12.42 22.36
CA PRO A 168 26.82 13.02 23.47
C PRO A 168 27.78 13.46 24.56
N ARG A 169 27.69 14.75 24.96
CA ARG A 169 28.52 15.32 26.02
C ARG A 169 28.07 14.74 27.37
N LYS A 170 28.98 14.07 28.06
CA LYS A 170 28.74 13.53 29.41
C LYS A 170 28.52 14.71 30.38
N SER A 171 27.30 14.86 30.89
CA SER A 171 27.05 15.76 32.03
C SER A 171 27.76 15.19 33.25
N ARG A 172 28.61 16.01 33.88
CA ARG A 172 29.19 15.70 35.20
C ARG A 172 28.08 15.98 36.23
N SER A 173 27.57 14.92 36.84
CA SER A 173 26.87 15.01 38.12
C SER A 173 27.86 15.19 39.25
#